data_AF-A0A2S6CQ16-F1
#
_entry.id   AF-A0A2S6CQ16-F1
#
_cell.length_a   1.000
_cell.length_b   1.000
_cell.length_c   1.000
_cell.angle_alpha   90.00
_cell.angle_beta   90.00
_cell.angle_gamma   90.00
#
_symmetry.space_group_name_H-M   'P 1'
#
loop_
_entity.id
_entity.type
_entity.pdbx_description
1 polymer ?
#
loop_
_entity_poly.entity_id
_entity_poly.type
_entity_poly.pdbx_seq_one_letter_code
_entity_poly.pdbx_strand_id
1 'polypeptide(L)' 'MCEEEFPSYFSLRDNKLEEEKRLFYVALTRAKKQLFISWFLKDNKNFDKTKSQFLDLLHPEHLIEI' A
#
# COMPACT_ATOMS: atom_id res chain seq x y z
N MET A 1 0.50 -0.59 5.50
CA MET A 1 0.06 -0.90 4.14
C MET A 1 0.77 -2.16 3.71
N CYS A 2 0.16 -3.29 4.02
CA CYS A 2 0.72 -4.61 3.79
C CYS A 2 -0.03 -5.27 2.63
N GLU A 3 0.62 -6.21 1.94
CA GLU A 3 -0.04 -7.04 0.92
C GLU A 3 -1.23 -7.80 1.54
N GLU A 4 -2.24 -8.11 0.70
CA GLU A 4 -3.52 -8.74 1.08
C GLU A 4 -4.43 -7.91 2.01
N GLU A 5 -3.92 -6.84 2.64
CA GLU A 5 -4.72 -5.81 3.32
C GLU A 5 -5.03 -4.65 2.38
N PHE A 6 -4.03 -4.17 1.64
CA PHE A 6 -4.20 -3.19 0.59
C PHE A 6 -3.10 -3.34 -0.48
N PRO A 7 -3.40 -3.78 -1.70
CA PRO A 7 -4.74 -4.18 -2.18
C PRO A 7 -5.32 -5.34 -1.37
N SER A 8 -6.65 -5.34 -1.19
CA SER A 8 -7.30 -6.38 -0.40
C SER A 8 -7.20 -7.76 -1.07
N TYR A 9 -7.18 -8.81 -0.26
CA TYR A 9 -7.14 -10.20 -0.73
C TYR A 9 -8.20 -10.51 -1.81
N PHE A 10 -9.43 -10.00 -1.65
CA PHE A 10 -10.50 -10.22 -2.63
C PHE A 10 -10.20 -9.52 -3.96
N SER A 11 -9.65 -8.30 -3.93
CA SER A 11 -9.26 -7.57 -5.12
C SER A 11 -8.12 -8.26 -5.87
N LEU A 12 -7.18 -8.88 -5.15
CA LEU A 12 -6.12 -9.72 -5.73
C LEU A 12 -6.69 -10.96 -6.40
N ARG A 13 -7.50 -11.73 -5.68
CA ARG A 13 -8.09 -12.99 -6.15
C ARG A 13 -9.00 -12.78 -7.36
N ASP A 14 -9.84 -11.74 -7.32
CA ASP A 14 -10.83 -11.46 -8.36
C ASP A 14 -10.25 -10.59 -9.49
N ASN A 15 -8.94 -10.28 -9.45
CA ASN A 15 -8.22 -9.44 -10.41
C ASN A 15 -8.87 -8.04 -10.61
N LYS A 16 -9.36 -7.44 -9.53
CA LYS A 16 -10.02 -6.12 -9.48
C LYS A 16 -9.11 -5.03 -8.91
N LEU A 17 -7.83 -5.09 -9.24
CA LEU A 17 -6.81 -4.18 -8.70
C LEU A 17 -6.96 -2.73 -9.15
N GLU A 18 -7.62 -2.48 -10.28
CA GLU A 18 -7.77 -1.13 -10.82
C GLU A 18 -8.55 -0.19 -9.89
N GLU A 19 -9.54 -0.72 -9.15
CA GLU A 19 -10.29 0.10 -8.20
C GLU A 19 -9.44 0.47 -6.96
N GLU A 20 -8.68 -0.50 -6.45
CA GLU A 20 -7.74 -0.28 -5.34
C GLU A 20 -6.63 0.70 -5.75
N LYS A 21 -6.14 0.65 -7.00
CA LYS A 21 -5.18 1.62 -7.55
C LYS A 21 -5.77 3.03 -7.61
N ARG A 22 -7.03 3.18 -8.02
CA ARG A 22 -7.71 4.50 -7.99
C ARG A 22 -7.84 5.01 -6.57
N LEU A 23 -8.19 4.14 -5.62
CA LEU A 23 -8.27 4.50 -4.21
C LEU A 23 -6.91 4.94 -3.65
N PHE A 24 -5.84 4.23 -4.03
CA PHE A 24 -4.47 4.59 -3.69
C PHE A 24 -4.11 5.98 -4.25
N TYR A 25 -4.37 6.23 -5.53
CA TYR A 25 -4.15 7.53 -6.17
C TYR A 25 -4.89 8.68 -5.45
N VAL A 26 -6.16 8.46 -5.06
CA VAL A 26 -6.92 9.45 -4.29
C VAL A 26 -6.28 9.69 -2.92
N ALA A 27 -5.82 8.64 -2.23
CA ALA A 27 -5.15 8.81 -0.93
C ALA A 27 -3.83 9.57 -1.06
N LEU A 28 -3.03 9.27 -2.09
CA LEU A 28 -1.78 9.99 -2.40
C LEU A 28 -2.03 11.48 -2.64
N THR A 29 -3.04 11.80 -3.45
CA THR A 29 -3.34 13.19 -3.85
C THR A 29 -4.08 14.01 -2.79
N ARG A 30 -4.61 13.37 -1.73
CA ARG A 30 -5.24 14.07 -0.60
C ARG A 30 -4.24 14.76 0.32
N ALA A 31 -3.02 14.22 0.44
CA ALA A 31 -1.99 14.82 1.27
C ALA A 31 -1.44 16.11 0.63
N LYS A 32 -1.57 17.25 1.34
CA LYS A 32 -1.16 18.57 0.80
C LYS A 32 0.28 18.97 1.11
N LYS A 33 0.90 18.39 2.14
CA LYS A 33 2.23 18.77 2.63
C LYS A 33 3.19 17.59 2.68
N GLN A 34 2.82 16.57 3.45
CA GLN A 34 3.62 15.36 3.64
C GLN A 34 2.70 14.16 3.70
N LEU A 35 3.18 13.04 3.16
CA LEU A 35 2.52 11.75 3.17
C LEU A 35 3.45 10.76 3.85
N PHE A 36 2.93 10.03 4.84
CA PHE A 36 3.66 8.96 5.50
C PHE A 36 2.91 7.66 5.25
N ILE A 37 3.61 6.65 4.73
CA ILE A 37 3.07 5.31 4.55
C ILE A 37 3.88 4.37 5.43
N SER A 38 3.21 3.74 6.39
CA SER A 38 3.81 2.73 7.25
C SER A 38 3.30 1.35 6.87
N TRP A 39 4.08 0.32 7.18
CA TRP A 39 3.71 -1.09 7.09
C TRP A 39 4.40 -1.85 8.22
N PHE A 40 3.97 -3.08 8.48
CA PHE A 40 4.47 -3.87 9.60
C PHE A 40 4.92 -5.23 9.11
N LEU A 41 5.95 -5.78 9.77
CA LEU A 41 6.54 -7.06 9.42
C LEU A 41 5.76 -8.26 9.99
N LYS A 42 5.06 -8.05 11.11
CA LYS A 42 4.29 -9.09 11.80
C LYS A 42 2.98 -8.56 12.34
N ASP A 43 1.92 -9.33 12.16
CA ASP A 43 0.62 -9.02 12.74
C ASP A 43 0.51 -9.42 14.22
N ASN A 44 -0.64 -9.15 14.83
CA ASN A 44 -0.92 -9.52 16.22
C ASN A 44 -0.99 -11.04 16.48
N LYS A 45 -1.00 -11.86 15.43
CA LYS A 45 -0.98 -13.32 15.47
C LYS A 45 0.39 -13.88 15.08
N ASN A 46 1.43 -13.04 14.98
CA ASN A 46 2.79 -13.39 14.55
C ASN A 46 2.89 -13.90 13.10
N PHE A 47 1.91 -13.62 12.24
CA PHE A 47 2.05 -13.89 10.81
C PHE A 47 2.93 -12.85 10.17
N ASP A 48 3.89 -13.32 9.36
CA ASP A 48 4.75 -12.45 8.57
C ASP A 48 3.93 -11.70 7.51
N LYS A 49 4.27 -10.44 7.32
CA LYS A 49 3.62 -9.53 6.39
C LYS A 49 4.64 -8.86 5.50
N THR A 50 4.25 -8.68 4.25
CA THR A 50 5.05 -8.02 3.24
C THR A 50 4.48 -6.64 2.94
N LYS A 51 5.36 -5.74 2.49
CA LYS A 51 4.95 -4.44 1.98
C LYS A 51 4.00 -4.61 0.78
N SER A 52 3.06 -3.69 0.63
CA SER A 52 2.14 -3.67 -0.51
C SER A 52 2.87 -3.42 -1.83
N GLN A 53 2.48 -4.14 -2.88
CA GLN A 53 2.96 -3.97 -4.26
C GLN A 53 2.72 -2.55 -4.82
N PHE A 54 1.77 -1.80 -4.26
CA PHE A 54 1.53 -0.42 -4.70
C PHE A 54 2.65 0.55 -4.33
N LEU A 55 3.49 0.21 -3.34
CA LEU A 55 4.68 0.99 -3.04
C LEU A 55 5.73 0.91 -4.14
N ASP A 56 5.79 -0.23 -4.85
CA ASP A 56 6.72 -0.42 -5.97
C ASP A 56 6.31 0.39 -7.21
N LEU A 57 5.10 0.94 -7.24
CA LEU A 57 4.62 1.84 -8.30
C LEU A 57 5.07 3.30 -8.09
N LEU A 58 5.59 3.64 -6.91
CA LEU A 58 6.03 5.01 -6.61
C LEU A 58 7.44 5.25 -7.15
N HIS A 59 7.66 6.43 -7.73
CA HIS A 59 9.00 6.84 -8.17
C HIS A 59 9.93 7.02 -6.96
N PRO A 60 11.14 6.41 -6.95
CA PRO A 60 12.04 6.43 -5.80
C PRO A 60 12.55 7.82 -5.43
N GLU A 61 12.53 8.77 -6.38
CA GLU A 61 12.93 10.17 -6.17
C GLU A 61 12.09 10.91 -5.12
N HIS A 62 10.89 10.42 -4.83
CA HIS A 62 9.96 11.02 -3.86
C HIS A 62 9.89 10.23 -2.55
N LEU A 63 10.67 9.15 -2.41
CA LEU A 63 10.67 8.30 -1.22
C LEU A 63 11.78 8.73 -0.27
N ILE A 64 11.41 8.99 0.98
CA ILE A 64 12.35 9.18 2.08
C ILE A 64 12.14 8.01 3.03
N GLU A 65 13.10 7.10 3.07
CA GLU A 65 13.14 6.03 4.08
C GLU A 65 13.71 6.61 5.38
N ILE A 66 12.98 6.39 6.49
CA ILE A 66 13.31 6.89 7.84
C ILE A 66 13.59 5.70 8.73
#